data_AF-A0A838B1R8-F1
#
_entry.id   AF-A0A838B1R8-F1
#
_cell.length_a   1.000
_cell.length_b   1.000
_cell.length_c   1.000
_cell.angle_alpha   90.00
_cell.angle_beta   90.00
_cell.angle_gamma   90.00
#
_symmetry.space_group_name_H-M   'P 1'
#
loop_
_entity.id
_entity.type
_entity.pdbx_description
1 polymer ?
#
loop_
_entity_poly.entity_id
_entity_poly.type
_entity_poly.pdbx_seq_one_letter_code
_entity_poly.pdbx_strand_id
1 'polypeptide(L)'
;MINKEEIEKRRASVRAKAEAEALSAGLLDATFAIYHYNNYRRQFGPIAEQPPPIDWDVLRYRFSEGEIDDATHRVIALFRNAYQAGDDIRERRLTYAETVDRLRLDYPGFSDNCYEETISQGLFESLW
;
A
#
# COMPACT_ATOMS: atom_id res chain seq x y z
N MET A 1 -7.09 30.32 11.55
CA MET A 1 -8.22 29.56 10.98
C MET A 1 -7.64 28.62 9.95
N ILE A 2 -7.87 27.32 10.08
CA ILE A 2 -7.47 26.35 9.05
C ILE A 2 -8.45 26.52 7.88
N ASN A 3 -7.91 26.71 6.66
CA ASN A 3 -8.72 26.93 5.47
C ASN A 3 -9.35 25.59 5.03
N LYS A 4 -10.65 25.42 5.26
CA LYS A 4 -11.38 24.18 4.94
C LYS A 4 -11.28 23.81 3.45
N GLU A 5 -11.28 24.80 2.56
CA GLU A 5 -11.16 24.57 1.12
C GLU A 5 -9.79 24.00 0.74
N GLU A 6 -8.72 24.45 1.40
CA GLU A 6 -7.38 23.91 1.18
C GLU A 6 -7.25 22.48 1.69
N ILE A 7 -7.87 22.15 2.84
CA ILE A 7 -7.92 20.77 3.34
C ILE A 7 -8.61 19.87 2.32
N GLU A 8 -9.81 20.23 1.87
CA GLU A 8 -10.56 19.40 0.92
C GLU A 8 -9.81 19.23 -0.40
N LYS A 9 -9.16 20.29 -0.90
CA LYS A 9 -8.32 20.21 -2.10
C LYS A 9 -7.14 19.25 -1.92
N ARG A 10 -6.47 19.28 -0.76
CA ARG A 10 -5.38 18.35 -0.43
C ARG A 10 -5.89 16.92 -0.35
N ARG A 11 -7.00 16.69 0.36
CA ARG A 11 -7.62 15.37 0.50
C ARG A 11 -7.97 14.75 -0.85
N ALA A 12 -8.63 15.54 -1.72
CA ALA A 12 -8.98 15.12 -3.06
C ALA A 12 -7.74 14.80 -3.92
N SER A 13 -6.69 15.62 -3.83
CA SER A 13 -5.45 15.43 -4.58
C SER A 13 -4.72 14.12 -4.20
N VAL A 14 -4.57 13.85 -2.90
CA VAL A 14 -3.92 12.63 -2.41
C VAL A 14 -4.70 11.39 -2.85
N ARG A 15 -6.02 11.40 -2.69
CA ARG A 15 -6.89 10.31 -3.16
C ARG A 15 -6.78 10.11 -4.67
N ALA A 16 -6.91 11.17 -5.46
CA ALA A 16 -6.85 11.10 -6.92
C ALA A 16 -5.52 10.55 -7.42
N LYS A 17 -4.41 10.87 -6.74
CA LYS A 17 -3.10 10.30 -7.06
C LYS A 17 -3.07 8.78 -6.86
N ALA A 18 -3.55 8.30 -5.72
CA ALA A 18 -3.59 6.86 -5.44
C ALA A 18 -4.56 6.11 -6.38
N GLU A 19 -5.69 6.72 -6.76
CA GLU A 19 -6.59 6.16 -7.78
C GLU A 19 -5.93 6.08 -9.16
N ALA A 20 -5.19 7.11 -9.57
CA ALA A 20 -4.47 7.11 -10.84
C ALA A 20 -3.34 6.07 -10.89
N GLU A 21 -2.61 5.90 -9.78
CA GLU A 21 -1.61 4.83 -9.62
C GLU A 21 -2.28 3.45 -9.77
N ALA A 22 -3.40 3.22 -9.09
CA ALA A 22 -4.12 1.94 -9.19
C ALA A 22 -4.68 1.68 -10.61
N LEU A 23 -5.30 2.69 -11.23
CA LEU A 23 -5.92 2.56 -12.55
C LEU A 23 -4.92 2.37 -13.69
N SER A 24 -3.64 2.72 -13.50
CA SER A 24 -2.58 2.53 -14.51
C SER A 24 -1.80 1.22 -14.34
N ALA A 25 -1.96 0.53 -13.21
CA ALA A 25 -1.22 -0.68 -12.89
C ALA A 25 -1.90 -1.98 -13.34
N GLY A 26 -1.15 -3.09 -13.26
CA GLY A 26 -1.70 -4.45 -13.32
C GLY A 26 -2.48 -4.79 -12.05
N LEU A 27 -3.29 -5.86 -12.07
CA LEU A 27 -4.24 -6.17 -10.98
C LEU A 27 -3.60 -6.20 -9.58
N LEU A 28 -2.47 -6.88 -9.41
CA LEU A 28 -1.82 -7.02 -8.09
C LEU A 28 -1.31 -5.68 -7.57
N ASP A 29 -0.59 -4.93 -8.38
CA ASP A 29 -0.08 -3.60 -8.04
C ASP A 29 -1.20 -2.58 -7.85
N ALA A 30 -2.28 -2.67 -8.63
CA ALA A 30 -3.46 -1.83 -8.48
C ALA A 30 -4.14 -2.09 -7.13
N THR A 31 -4.28 -3.37 -6.78
CA THR A 31 -4.85 -3.80 -5.50
C THR A 31 -3.93 -3.39 -4.34
N PHE A 32 -2.62 -3.52 -4.51
CA PHE A 32 -1.60 -3.06 -3.56
C PHE A 32 -1.72 -1.57 -3.31
N ALA A 33 -1.80 -0.74 -4.35
CA ALA A 33 -1.90 0.72 -4.23
C ALA A 33 -3.14 1.15 -3.42
N ILE A 34 -4.30 0.54 -3.69
CA ILE A 34 -5.54 0.82 -2.95
C ILE A 34 -5.42 0.35 -1.50
N TYR A 35 -4.94 -0.88 -1.27
CA TYR A 35 -4.79 -1.42 0.08
C TYR A 35 -3.82 -0.59 0.92
N HIS A 36 -2.64 -0.28 0.37
CA HIS A 36 -1.60 0.51 1.02
C HIS A 36 -2.10 1.93 1.32
N TYR A 37 -2.80 2.56 0.38
CA TYR A 37 -3.43 3.86 0.63
C TYR A 37 -4.47 3.79 1.76
N ASN A 38 -5.38 2.82 1.71
CA ASN A 38 -6.49 2.70 2.65
C ASN A 38 -6.06 2.31 4.07
N ASN A 39 -5.01 1.52 4.20
CA ASN A 39 -4.58 0.99 5.51
C ASN A 39 -3.38 1.73 6.09
N TYR A 40 -2.63 2.48 5.28
CA TYR A 40 -1.41 3.14 5.73
C TYR A 40 -1.37 4.62 5.31
N ARG A 41 -1.25 4.94 4.02
CA ARG A 41 -0.95 6.32 3.59
C ARG A 41 -2.00 7.35 4.00
N ARG A 42 -3.29 7.00 3.97
CA ARG A 42 -4.36 7.96 4.32
C ARG A 42 -4.46 8.26 5.83
N GLN A 43 -3.80 7.46 6.68
CA GLN A 43 -3.88 7.60 8.14
C GLN A 43 -2.85 8.60 8.68
N PHE A 44 -1.88 9.01 7.88
CA PHE A 44 -0.89 10.00 8.28
C PHE A 44 -1.48 11.41 8.34
N GLY A 45 -1.05 12.17 9.35
CA GLY A 45 -1.47 13.55 9.56
C GLY A 45 -2.70 13.70 10.47
N PRO A 46 -3.19 14.95 10.66
CA PRO A 46 -4.33 15.23 11.51
C PRO A 46 -5.60 14.51 11.02
N ILE A 47 -6.39 13.94 11.94
CA ILE A 47 -7.64 13.22 11.62
C ILE A 47 -8.57 14.04 10.72
N ALA A 48 -8.68 15.35 10.96
CA ALA A 48 -9.51 16.25 10.16
C ALA A 48 -9.04 16.43 8.71
N GLU A 49 -7.79 16.08 8.41
CA GLU A 49 -7.16 16.20 7.09
C GLU A 49 -7.01 14.84 6.39
N GLN A 50 -7.37 13.72 7.05
CA GLN A 50 -7.24 12.39 6.47
C GLN A 50 -8.20 12.23 5.28
N PRO A 51 -7.70 11.90 4.07
CA PRO A 51 -8.55 11.74 2.92
C PRO A 51 -9.43 10.47 3.02
N PRO A 52 -10.61 10.47 2.37
CA PRO A 52 -11.50 9.32 2.40
C PRO A 52 -10.85 8.08 1.76
N PRO A 53 -11.29 6.87 2.15
CA PRO A 53 -10.81 5.65 1.52
C PRO A 53 -11.19 5.60 0.03
N ILE A 54 -10.45 4.81 -0.74
CA ILE A 54 -10.78 4.44 -2.12
C ILE A 54 -11.61 3.16 -2.08
N ASP A 55 -12.72 3.15 -2.80
CA ASP A 55 -13.57 1.96 -2.98
C ASP A 55 -12.95 1.01 -3.99
N TRP A 56 -13.05 -0.30 -3.74
CA TRP A 56 -12.64 -1.34 -4.68
C TRP A 56 -13.41 -1.32 -6.00
N ASP A 57 -14.60 -0.70 -6.03
CA ASP A 57 -15.39 -0.44 -7.23
C ASP A 57 -14.58 0.23 -8.35
N VAL A 58 -13.54 1.00 -8.01
CA VAL A 58 -12.64 1.63 -9.01
C VAL A 58 -11.94 0.60 -9.90
N LEU A 59 -11.74 -0.64 -9.42
CA LEU A 59 -11.13 -1.73 -10.18
C LEU A 59 -12.14 -2.54 -11.00
N ARG A 60 -13.43 -2.49 -10.66
CA ARG A 60 -14.48 -3.30 -11.31
C ARG A 60 -14.71 -2.94 -12.78
N TYR A 61 -14.21 -1.79 -13.24
CA TYR A 61 -14.20 -1.41 -14.65
C TYR A 61 -13.22 -2.25 -15.50
N ARG A 62 -12.23 -2.90 -14.86
CA ARG A 62 -11.13 -3.60 -15.54
C ARG A 62 -11.02 -5.07 -15.14
N PHE A 63 -11.45 -5.43 -13.93
CA PHE A 63 -11.26 -6.75 -13.35
C PHE A 63 -12.58 -7.24 -12.74
N SER A 64 -12.76 -8.56 -12.74
CA SER A 64 -13.90 -9.19 -12.08
C SER A 64 -13.77 -9.14 -10.55
N GLU A 65 -14.90 -9.29 -9.85
CA GLU A 65 -14.91 -9.32 -8.39
C GLU A 65 -14.04 -10.46 -7.83
N GLY A 66 -14.09 -11.65 -8.43
CA GLY A 66 -13.25 -12.77 -8.01
C GLY A 66 -11.75 -12.54 -8.18
N GLU A 67 -11.34 -11.81 -9.24
CA GLU A 67 -9.94 -11.40 -9.44
C GLU A 67 -9.49 -10.39 -8.38
N ILE A 68 -10.34 -9.42 -8.06
CA ILE A 68 -10.08 -8.41 -7.03
C ILE A 68 -9.96 -9.09 -5.66
N ASP A 69 -10.84 -10.03 -5.34
CA ASP A 69 -10.80 -10.77 -4.08
C ASP A 69 -9.52 -11.62 -3.96
N ASP A 70 -9.13 -12.36 -5.00
CA ASP A 70 -7.86 -13.11 -5.00
C ASP A 70 -6.65 -12.19 -4.80
N ALA A 71 -6.58 -11.11 -5.57
CA ALA A 71 -5.52 -10.12 -5.45
C ALA A 71 -5.47 -9.51 -4.04
N THR A 72 -6.63 -9.22 -3.45
CA THR A 72 -6.75 -8.65 -2.11
C THR A 72 -6.19 -9.61 -1.05
N HIS A 73 -6.51 -10.91 -1.13
CA HIS A 73 -5.93 -11.91 -0.23
C HIS A 73 -4.41 -11.97 -0.34
N ARG A 74 -3.87 -11.90 -1.56
CA ARG A 74 -2.42 -11.92 -1.79
C ARG A 74 -1.72 -10.67 -1.25
N VAL A 75 -2.31 -9.50 -1.45
CA VAL A 75 -1.82 -8.22 -0.90
C VAL A 75 -1.82 -8.25 0.63
N ILE A 76 -2.90 -8.73 1.25
CA ILE A 76 -2.98 -8.89 2.71
C ILE A 76 -1.87 -9.83 3.21
N ALA A 77 -1.63 -10.94 2.51
CA ALA A 77 -0.58 -11.89 2.87
C ALA A 77 0.83 -11.27 2.79
N LEU A 78 1.09 -10.45 1.76
CA LEU A 78 2.33 -9.69 1.65
C LEU A 78 2.50 -8.72 2.84
N PHE A 79 1.48 -7.91 3.13
CA PHE A 79 1.53 -6.93 4.23
C PHE A 79 1.61 -7.54 5.63
N ARG A 80 1.06 -8.74 5.85
CA ARG A 80 1.23 -9.46 7.13
C ARG A 80 2.70 -9.76 7.45
N ASN A 81 3.57 -9.79 6.45
CA ASN A 81 5.01 -10.01 6.63
C ASN A 81 5.83 -8.71 6.60
N ALA A 82 5.18 -7.54 6.46
CA ALA A 82 5.86 -6.25 6.46
C ALA A 82 6.67 -6.05 7.75
N TYR A 83 6.04 -6.23 8.92
CA TYR A 83 6.71 -6.11 10.22
C TYR A 83 7.96 -6.98 10.32
N GLN A 84 7.87 -8.27 9.99
CA GLN A 84 9.01 -9.19 10.05
C GLN A 84 10.12 -8.78 9.08
N ALA A 85 9.77 -8.33 7.87
CA ALA A 85 10.73 -7.82 6.90
C ALA A 85 11.47 -6.57 7.42
N GLY A 86 10.75 -5.65 8.07
CA GLY A 86 11.34 -4.49 8.74
C GLY A 86 12.24 -4.87 9.91
N ASP A 87 11.78 -5.77 10.79
CA ASP A 87 12.50 -6.25 11.95
C ASP A 87 13.80 -6.99 11.56
N ASP A 88 13.76 -7.83 10.52
CA ASP A 88 14.95 -8.54 10.03
C ASP A 88 16.03 -7.59 9.52
N ILE A 89 15.65 -6.48 8.87
CA ILE A 89 16.60 -5.44 8.42
C ILE A 89 17.12 -4.65 9.62
N ARG A 90 16.23 -4.25 10.54
CA ARG A 90 16.57 -3.47 11.75
C ARG A 90 17.56 -4.21 12.64
N GLU A 91 17.30 -5.50 12.89
CA GLU A 91 18.14 -6.40 13.67
C GLU A 91 19.32 -6.99 12.88
N ARG A 92 19.51 -6.55 11.62
CA ARG A 92 20.59 -6.99 10.72
C ARG A 92 20.65 -8.51 10.51
N ARG A 93 19.50 -9.19 10.58
CA ARG A 93 19.37 -10.62 10.25
C ARG A 93 19.45 -10.85 8.75
N LEU A 94 18.90 -9.91 7.98
CA LEU A 94 18.94 -9.90 6.51
C LEU A 94 19.30 -8.50 6.02
N THR A 95 19.99 -8.43 4.88
CA THR A 95 20.15 -7.20 4.12
C THR A 95 18.85 -6.81 3.41
N TYR A 96 18.75 -5.55 2.98
CA TYR A 96 17.59 -5.08 2.21
C TYR A 96 17.33 -5.94 0.96
N ALA A 97 18.39 -6.27 0.21
CA ALA A 97 18.28 -7.09 -1.00
C ALA A 97 17.79 -8.51 -0.69
N GLU A 98 18.32 -9.15 0.35
CA GLU A 98 17.87 -10.49 0.77
C GLU A 98 16.41 -10.48 1.22
N THR A 99 15.97 -9.42 1.90
CA THR A 99 14.56 -9.26 2.29
C THR A 99 13.65 -9.08 1.07
N VAL A 100 14.05 -8.28 0.07
CA VAL A 100 13.30 -8.14 -1.19
C VAL A 100 13.20 -9.49 -1.91
N ASP A 101 14.31 -10.21 -2.04
CA ASP A 101 14.33 -11.50 -2.72
C ASP A 101 13.48 -12.55 -2.00
N ARG A 102 13.48 -12.56 -0.65
CA ARG A 102 12.59 -13.41 0.15
C ARG A 102 11.12 -13.07 -0.11
N LEU A 103 10.74 -11.80 -0.03
CA LEU A 103 9.36 -11.39 -0.28
C LEU A 103 8.91 -11.73 -1.70
N ARG A 104 9.79 -11.56 -2.69
CA ARG A 104 9.51 -11.91 -4.09
C ARG A 104 9.32 -13.42 -4.28
N LEU A 105 10.09 -14.24 -3.58
CA LEU A 105 9.96 -15.70 -3.62
C LEU A 105 8.63 -16.17 -2.99
N ASP A 106 8.29 -15.63 -1.82
CA ASP A 106 7.10 -16.04 -1.07
C ASP A 106 5.80 -15.45 -1.65
N TYR A 107 5.88 -14.26 -2.23
CA TYR A 107 4.74 -13.50 -2.76
C TYR A 107 5.02 -13.00 -4.19
N PRO A 108 5.12 -13.89 -5.19
CA PRO A 108 5.48 -13.49 -6.54
C PRO A 108 4.38 -12.67 -7.22
N GLY A 109 4.77 -11.89 -8.23
CA GLY A 109 3.85 -11.22 -9.16
C GLY A 109 3.63 -9.73 -8.93
N PHE A 110 4.11 -9.17 -7.82
CA PHE A 110 4.14 -7.72 -7.61
C PHE A 110 5.36 -7.08 -8.27
N SER A 111 5.26 -5.79 -8.60
CA SER A 111 6.44 -5.00 -8.99
C SER A 111 7.42 -4.77 -7.84
N ASP A 112 8.65 -4.44 -8.19
CA ASP A 112 9.70 -4.09 -7.24
C ASP A 112 9.25 -3.01 -6.26
N ASN A 113 8.60 -1.96 -6.76
CA ASN A 113 8.09 -0.86 -5.95
C ASN A 113 7.12 -1.33 -4.83
N CYS A 114 6.32 -2.38 -5.08
CA CYS A 114 5.43 -2.91 -4.04
C CYS A 114 6.21 -3.58 -2.90
N TYR A 115 7.28 -4.31 -3.20
CA TYR A 115 8.14 -4.89 -2.15
C TYR A 115 8.89 -3.78 -1.38
N GLU A 116 9.37 -2.75 -2.07
CA GLU A 116 10.05 -1.62 -1.43
C GLU A 116 9.11 -0.87 -0.47
N GLU A 117 7.88 -0.56 -0.88
CA GLU A 117 6.86 0.08 -0.03
C GLU A 117 6.46 -0.84 1.14
N THR A 118 6.36 -2.16 0.93
CA THR A 118 6.10 -3.14 2.00
C THR A 118 7.20 -3.10 3.07
N ILE A 119 8.47 -3.08 2.64
CA ILE A 119 9.61 -2.99 3.55
C ILE A 119 9.63 -1.64 4.27
N SER A 120 9.35 -0.54 3.56
CA SER A 120 9.28 0.80 4.15
C SER A 120 8.24 0.88 5.27
N GLN A 121 7.04 0.33 5.03
CA GLN A 121 6.01 0.19 6.06
C GLN A 121 6.52 -0.67 7.24
N GLY A 122 7.09 -1.83 6.95
CA GLY A 122 7.63 -2.73 7.98
C GLY A 122 8.69 -2.08 8.86
N LEU A 123 9.60 -1.32 8.27
CA LEU A 123 10.61 -0.54 8.99
C LEU A 123 9.96 0.50 9.89
N PHE A 124 8.95 1.23 9.41
CA PHE A 124 8.21 2.19 10.22
C PHE A 124 7.48 1.52 11.39
N GLU A 125 6.81 0.39 11.15
CA GLU A 125 6.13 -0.38 12.19
C GLU A 125 7.11 -0.94 13.23
N SER A 126 8.32 -1.31 12.83
CA SER A 126 9.36 -1.83 13.73
C SER A 126 10.00 -0.79 14.66
N LEU A 127 9.67 0.51 14.50
CA LEU A 127 10.15 1.60 15.35
C LEU A 127 9.29 1.83 16.61
N TRP A 128 8.12 1.18 16.69
CA TRP A 128 7.14 1.34 17.77
C TRP A 128 6.84 0.00 18.44
#